data_AF-A0A939YZZ7-F1
#
_entry.id   AF-A0A939YZZ7-F1
#
_cell.length_a   1.000
_cell.length_b   1.000
_cell.length_c   1.000
_cell.angle_alpha   90.00
_cell.angle_beta   90.00
_cell.angle_gamma   90.00
#
_symmetry.space_group_name_H-M   'P 1'
#
loop_
_entity.id
_entity.type
_entity.pdbx_description
1 polymer ?
#
loop_
_entity_poly.entity_id
_entity_poly.type
_entity_poly.pdbx_seq_one_letter_code
_entity_poly.pdbx_strand_id
1 'polypeptide(L)'
;FETEDPLAHMSEIIGRALRIKKDVVERDEKERGLRRTLNFGHTLGHGIESLRDENGLYHGECVALGMLPMCSGTVKRRLLPVLKRLGLPTMCGADAERVMRAVAHDKKRAGDAVSAILVEEVGACVERALTLEELKSRYQNCFGEGKA
;
A
#
# COMPACT_ATOMS: atom_id res chain seq x y z
N PHE A 1 -19.30 0.79 4.84
CA PHE A 1 -18.08 -0.07 4.82
C PHE A 1 -17.31 -0.12 6.15
N GLU A 2 -17.11 0.99 6.88
CA GLU A 2 -16.44 0.95 8.19
C GLU A 2 -17.27 0.30 9.30
N THR A 3 -18.56 0.06 9.04
CA THR A 3 -19.55 -0.50 9.97
C THR A 3 -20.45 -1.56 9.34
N GLU A 4 -20.36 -1.77 8.03
CA GLU A 4 -21.26 -2.61 7.23
C GLU A 4 -20.48 -3.77 6.62
N ASP A 5 -21.17 -4.85 6.24
CA ASP A 5 -20.57 -5.98 5.54
C ASP A 5 -20.20 -5.58 4.09
N PRO A 6 -18.90 -5.53 3.73
CA PRO A 6 -18.50 -5.19 2.37
C PRO A 6 -18.96 -6.21 1.33
N LEU A 7 -19.17 -7.48 1.71
CA LEU A 7 -19.58 -8.53 0.78
C LEU A 7 -21.02 -8.30 0.28
N ALA A 8 -21.90 -7.76 1.12
CA ALA A 8 -23.26 -7.39 0.76
C ALA A 8 -23.31 -6.31 -0.35
N HIS A 9 -22.24 -5.53 -0.52
CA HIS A 9 -22.14 -4.44 -1.49
C HIS A 9 -21.11 -4.69 -2.59
N MET A 10 -20.66 -5.93 -2.76
CA MET A 10 -19.55 -6.30 -3.66
C MET A 10 -19.71 -5.76 -5.09
N SER A 11 -20.90 -5.91 -5.67
CA SER A 11 -21.18 -5.44 -7.05
C SER A 11 -21.04 -3.92 -7.19
N GLU A 12 -21.50 -3.17 -6.18
CA GLU A 12 -21.36 -1.71 -6.17
C GLU A 12 -19.89 -1.31 -6.02
N ILE A 13 -19.16 -1.97 -5.11
CA ILE A 13 -17.73 -1.72 -4.86
C ILE A 13 -16.93 -1.94 -6.15
N ILE A 14 -17.12 -3.08 -6.80
CA ILE A 14 -16.44 -3.40 -8.07
C ILE A 14 -16.80 -2.36 -9.14
N GLY A 15 -18.08 -2.05 -9.31
CA GLY A 15 -18.52 -1.07 -10.30
C GLY A 15 -17.93 0.33 -10.06
N ARG A 16 -17.83 0.77 -8.81
CA ARG A 16 -17.21 2.05 -8.44
C ARG A 16 -15.70 2.03 -8.64
N ALA A 17 -15.01 0.96 -8.25
CA ALA A 17 -13.58 0.81 -8.43
C ALA A 17 -13.18 0.83 -9.92
N LEU A 18 -13.95 0.14 -10.76
CA LEU A 18 -13.74 0.15 -12.22
C LEU A 18 -13.91 1.54 -12.81
N ARG A 19 -14.95 2.29 -12.40
CA ARG A 19 -15.14 3.68 -12.85
C ARG A 19 -13.99 4.59 -12.44
N ILE A 20 -13.54 4.53 -11.19
CA ILE A 20 -12.40 5.32 -10.71
C ILE A 20 -11.14 5.01 -11.52
N LYS A 21 -10.82 3.71 -11.71
CA LYS A 21 -9.64 3.30 -12.48
C LYS A 21 -9.74 3.75 -13.94
N LYS A 22 -10.92 3.61 -14.56
CA LYS A 22 -11.17 4.10 -15.92
C LYS A 22 -10.88 5.60 -16.02
N ASP A 23 -11.51 6.41 -15.16
CA ASP A 23 -11.37 7.87 -15.21
C ASP A 23 -9.91 8.32 -15.00
N VAL A 24 -9.18 7.64 -14.12
CA VAL A 24 -7.76 7.92 -13.87
C VAL A 24 -6.90 7.54 -15.08
N VAL A 25 -7.12 6.38 -15.68
CA VAL A 25 -6.35 5.89 -16.84
C VAL A 25 -6.66 6.72 -18.08
N GLU A 26 -7.91 7.12 -18.31
CA GLU A 26 -8.27 7.99 -19.45
C GLU A 26 -7.60 9.37 -19.37
N ARG A 27 -7.41 9.89 -18.16
CA ARG A 27 -6.73 11.18 -17.93
C ARG A 27 -5.20 11.08 -17.99
N ASP A 28 -4.63 9.90 -17.74
CA ASP A 28 -3.17 9.69 -17.70
C ASP A 28 -2.80 8.26 -18.14
N GLU A 29 -3.01 7.97 -19.43
CA GLU A 29 -2.80 6.62 -19.99
C GLU A 29 -1.35 6.16 -19.81
N LYS A 30 -0.38 7.07 -19.95
CA LYS A 30 1.06 6.76 -19.94
C LYS A 30 1.72 6.86 -18.56
N GLU A 31 0.93 6.99 -17.49
CA GLU A 31 1.41 7.04 -16.10
C GLU A 31 2.49 8.10 -15.84
N ARG A 32 2.23 9.32 -16.29
CA ARG A 32 3.14 10.46 -16.11
C ARG A 32 2.85 11.28 -14.84
N GLY A 33 1.71 11.04 -14.18
CA GLY A 33 1.33 11.72 -12.94
C GLY A 33 0.17 11.03 -12.24
N LEU A 34 -1.07 11.46 -12.54
CA LEU A 34 -2.29 11.04 -11.84
C LEU A 34 -2.44 9.52 -11.70
N ARG A 35 -2.08 8.74 -12.71
CA ARG A 35 -2.25 7.28 -12.66
C ARG A 35 -1.38 6.60 -11.60
N ARG A 36 -0.27 7.24 -11.17
CA ARG A 36 0.57 6.74 -10.06
C ARG A 36 -0.16 6.69 -8.73
N THR A 37 -1.22 7.48 -8.54
CA THR A 37 -2.04 7.45 -7.32
C THR A 37 -2.66 6.06 -7.05
N LEU A 38 -2.88 5.27 -8.10
CA LEU A 38 -3.36 3.89 -8.00
C LEU A 38 -2.33 2.94 -7.34
N ASN A 39 -1.06 3.35 -7.28
CA ASN A 39 0.03 2.59 -6.70
C ASN A 39 0.16 2.79 -5.18
N PHE A 40 -0.89 3.29 -4.51
CA PHE A 40 -0.93 3.34 -3.05
C PHE A 40 -0.73 1.93 -2.46
N GLY A 41 0.20 1.81 -1.52
CA GLY A 41 0.62 0.54 -0.92
C GLY A 41 1.53 -0.34 -1.77
N HIS A 42 1.62 -0.12 -3.09
CA HIS A 42 2.34 -1.05 -3.99
C HIS A 42 3.85 -1.02 -3.79
N THR A 43 4.46 0.11 -3.41
CA THR A 43 5.92 0.18 -3.21
C THR A 43 6.39 -0.82 -2.15
N LEU A 44 5.80 -0.78 -0.95
CA LEU A 44 6.12 -1.75 0.10
C LEU A 44 5.47 -3.11 -0.17
N GLY A 45 4.29 -3.13 -0.79
CA GLY A 45 3.61 -4.36 -1.16
C GLY A 45 4.46 -5.25 -2.08
N HIS A 46 5.05 -4.70 -3.13
CA HIS A 46 5.95 -5.45 -4.01
C HIS A 46 7.23 -5.90 -3.28
N GLY A 47 7.73 -5.11 -2.34
CA GLY A 47 8.84 -5.51 -1.47
C GLY A 47 8.51 -6.72 -0.60
N ILE A 48 7.32 -6.77 -0.03
CA ILE A 48 6.81 -7.92 0.77
C ILE A 48 6.51 -9.12 -0.14
N GLU A 49 5.91 -8.89 -1.30
CA GLU A 49 5.57 -9.90 -2.30
C GLU A 49 6.83 -10.60 -2.87
N SER A 50 7.94 -9.88 -2.98
CA SER A 50 9.23 -10.46 -3.39
C SER A 50 9.77 -11.49 -2.40
N LEU A 51 9.20 -11.58 -1.19
CA LEU A 51 9.52 -12.56 -0.14
C LEU A 51 8.45 -13.65 -0.03
N ARG A 52 7.66 -13.87 -1.08
CA ARG A 52 6.54 -14.81 -1.11
C ARG A 52 6.90 -16.23 -0.68
N ASP A 53 8.10 -16.70 -1.02
CA ASP A 53 8.56 -18.05 -0.63
C ASP A 53 8.67 -18.23 0.89
N GLU A 54 8.64 -17.13 1.65
CA GLU A 54 8.77 -17.13 3.12
C GLU A 54 7.46 -16.81 3.82
N ASN A 55 6.65 -15.91 3.26
CA ASN A 55 5.42 -15.43 3.89
C ASN A 55 4.15 -16.05 3.31
N GLY A 56 4.20 -16.67 2.12
CA GLY A 56 3.06 -17.30 1.46
C GLY A 56 1.95 -16.35 1.03
N LEU A 57 2.17 -15.03 1.06
CA LEU A 57 1.14 -14.02 0.82
C LEU A 57 0.82 -13.84 -0.66
N TYR A 58 -0.45 -13.54 -0.94
CA TYR A 58 -0.95 -13.14 -2.26
C TYR A 58 -0.77 -11.64 -2.49
N HIS A 59 -0.79 -11.22 -3.76
CA HIS A 59 -0.61 -9.83 -4.16
C HIS A 59 -1.48 -8.84 -3.36
N GLY A 60 -2.78 -9.10 -3.25
CA GLY A 60 -3.71 -8.23 -2.53
C GLY A 60 -3.40 -8.11 -1.03
N GLU A 61 -2.86 -9.17 -0.42
CA GLU A 61 -2.43 -9.19 0.98
C GLU A 61 -1.17 -8.35 1.19
N CYS A 62 -0.21 -8.47 0.26
CA CYS A 62 1.00 -7.65 0.25
C CYS A 62 0.68 -6.17 0.06
N VAL A 63 -0.21 -5.82 -0.88
CA VAL A 63 -0.66 -4.44 -1.09
C VAL A 63 -1.37 -3.90 0.16
N ALA A 64 -2.25 -4.68 0.79
CA ALA A 64 -2.92 -4.29 2.03
C ALA A 64 -1.94 -3.95 3.15
N LEU A 65 -0.91 -4.79 3.34
CA LEU A 65 0.17 -4.52 4.30
C LEU A 65 0.98 -3.27 3.89
N GLY A 66 1.28 -3.10 2.61
CA GLY A 66 2.02 -1.95 2.10
C GLY A 66 1.28 -0.60 2.27
N MET A 67 -0.05 -0.60 2.36
CA MET A 67 -0.84 0.61 2.62
C MET A 67 -0.63 1.16 4.04
N LEU A 68 -0.40 0.29 5.03
CA LEU A 68 -0.37 0.68 6.45
C LEU A 68 0.79 1.63 6.81
N PRO A 69 2.05 1.41 6.36
CA PRO A 69 3.15 2.36 6.61
C PRO A 69 3.04 3.67 5.82
N MET A 70 2.21 3.68 4.78
CA MET A 70 2.12 4.74 3.77
C MET A 70 0.92 5.68 3.98
N CYS A 71 0.24 5.58 5.12
CA CYS A 71 -0.86 6.46 5.49
C CYS A 71 -0.69 7.07 6.88
N SER A 72 -1.38 8.18 7.13
CA SER A 72 -1.41 8.82 8.44
C SER A 72 -2.02 7.91 9.50
N GLY A 73 -1.76 8.19 10.77
CA GLY A 73 -2.40 7.48 11.89
C GLY A 73 -3.93 7.55 11.84
N THR A 74 -4.49 8.68 11.38
CA THR A 74 -5.94 8.85 11.24
C THR A 74 -6.54 7.97 10.15
N VAL A 75 -5.89 7.90 8.99
CA VAL A 75 -6.32 7.01 7.89
C VAL A 75 -6.15 5.56 8.31
N LYS A 76 -5.03 5.21 8.95
CA LYS A 76 -4.74 3.86 9.45
C LYS A 76 -5.81 3.34 10.40
N ARG A 77 -6.29 4.16 11.35
CA ARG A 77 -7.38 3.79 12.27
C ARG A 77 -8.68 3.40 11.56
N ARG A 78 -8.97 4.00 10.41
CA ARG A 78 -10.15 3.70 9.58
C ARG A 78 -9.91 2.51 8.65
N LEU A 79 -8.70 2.38 8.11
CA LEU A 79 -8.32 1.31 7.20
C LEU A 79 -8.24 -0.06 7.89
N LEU A 80 -7.68 -0.13 9.10
CA LEU A 80 -7.49 -1.39 9.82
C LEU A 80 -8.80 -2.20 10.02
N PRO A 81 -9.93 -1.61 10.48
CA PRO A 81 -11.19 -2.33 10.57
C PRO A 81 -11.69 -2.88 9.23
N VAL A 82 -11.46 -2.15 8.13
CA VAL A 82 -11.86 -2.59 6.78
C VAL A 82 -11.05 -3.80 6.34
N LEU A 83 -9.73 -3.75 6.50
CA LEU A 83 -8.84 -4.88 6.17
C LEU A 83 -9.20 -6.13 6.98
N LYS A 84 -9.42 -5.96 8.30
CA LYS A 84 -9.81 -7.07 9.19
C LYS A 84 -11.13 -7.71 8.78
N ARG A 85 -12.15 -6.91 8.41
CA ARG A 85 -13.44 -7.45 7.93
C ARG A 85 -13.32 -8.20 6.61
N LEU A 86 -12.39 -7.80 5.75
CA LEU A 86 -12.11 -8.47 4.48
C LEU A 86 -11.20 -9.71 4.65
N GLY A 87 -10.77 -10.03 5.88
CA GLY A 87 -9.85 -11.14 6.15
C GLY A 87 -8.41 -10.88 5.66
N LEU A 88 -8.04 -9.62 5.41
CA LEU A 88 -6.71 -9.26 4.95
C LEU A 88 -5.74 -9.10 6.13
N PRO A 89 -4.44 -9.44 5.96
CA PRO A 89 -3.47 -9.32 7.03
C PRO A 89 -3.22 -7.85 7.40
N THR A 90 -3.02 -7.61 8.69
CA THR A 90 -2.70 -6.28 9.24
C THR A 90 -1.36 -6.25 9.99
N MET A 91 -0.64 -7.36 10.00
CA MET A 91 0.69 -7.52 10.60
C MET A 91 1.60 -8.18 9.58
N CYS A 92 2.86 -7.77 9.53
CA CYS A 92 3.86 -8.34 8.65
C CYS A 92 5.08 -8.76 9.46
N GLY A 93 5.45 -10.05 9.36
CA GLY A 93 6.66 -10.59 9.98
C GLY A 93 7.89 -10.56 9.05
N ALA A 94 7.76 -9.99 7.84
CA ALA A 94 8.87 -9.92 6.92
C ALA A 94 9.97 -8.99 7.44
N ASP A 95 11.22 -9.41 7.32
CA ASP A 95 12.38 -8.62 7.74
C ASP A 95 12.47 -7.31 6.96
N ALA A 96 12.60 -6.20 7.67
CA ALA A 96 12.57 -4.86 7.09
C ALA A 96 13.73 -4.65 6.10
N GLU A 97 14.92 -5.17 6.39
CA GLU A 97 16.09 -5.02 5.51
C GLU A 97 15.89 -5.75 4.18
N ARG A 98 15.31 -6.95 4.24
CA ARG A 98 14.97 -7.73 3.06
C ARG A 98 13.91 -7.06 2.20
N VAL A 99 12.86 -6.53 2.82
CA VAL A 99 11.83 -5.75 2.11
C VAL A 99 12.46 -4.54 1.43
N MET A 100 13.32 -3.78 2.11
CA MET A 100 13.98 -2.61 1.50
C MET A 100 14.91 -2.99 0.35
N ARG A 101 15.66 -4.10 0.48
CA ARG A 101 16.47 -4.62 -0.64
C ARG A 101 15.60 -4.94 -1.86
N ALA A 102 14.47 -5.61 -1.67
CA ALA A 102 13.55 -5.90 -2.76
C ALA A 102 13.00 -4.63 -3.42
N VAL A 103 12.58 -3.63 -2.63
CA VAL A 103 12.13 -2.32 -3.14
C VAL A 103 13.21 -1.62 -3.95
N ALA A 104 14.47 -1.66 -3.49
CA ALA A 104 15.61 -1.07 -4.20
C ALA A 104 15.87 -1.76 -5.55
N HIS A 105 15.63 -3.07 -5.65
CA HIS A 105 15.79 -3.82 -6.89
C HIS A 105 14.72 -3.49 -7.94
N ASP A 106 13.45 -3.35 -7.52
CA ASP A 106 12.32 -3.06 -8.41
C ASP A 106 12.42 -1.65 -9.02
N LYS A 107 12.91 -0.67 -8.24
CA LYS A 107 12.86 0.76 -8.60
C LYS A 107 14.21 1.42 -8.82
N LYS A 108 15.19 0.73 -9.41
CA LYS A 108 16.55 1.26 -9.76
C LYS A 108 16.54 2.42 -10.77
N ARG A 109 15.95 3.58 -10.44
CA ARG A 109 16.00 4.79 -11.28
C ARG A 109 16.12 6.07 -10.43
N ALA A 110 17.29 6.71 -10.59
CA ALA A 110 17.65 8.10 -10.25
C ALA A 110 17.70 8.47 -8.75
N GLY A 111 18.89 8.33 -8.15
CA GLY A 111 19.18 8.77 -6.78
C GLY A 111 18.63 7.80 -5.72
N ASP A 112 19.11 7.88 -4.49
CA ASP A 112 18.79 6.97 -3.39
C ASP A 112 17.30 7.03 -2.90
N ALA A 113 16.39 7.54 -3.73
CA ALA A 113 15.00 7.79 -3.41
C ALA A 113 14.04 7.05 -4.35
N VAL A 114 12.96 6.56 -3.76
CA VAL A 114 11.88 5.82 -4.41
C VAL A 114 10.62 6.67 -4.39
N SER A 115 9.99 6.86 -5.55
CA SER A 115 8.67 7.49 -5.60
C SER A 115 7.62 6.55 -5.01
N ALA A 116 6.88 7.06 -4.03
CA ALA A 116 5.79 6.37 -3.35
C ALA A 116 4.60 7.31 -3.07
N ILE A 117 3.42 6.72 -2.95
CA ILE A 117 2.17 7.45 -2.67
C ILE A 117 1.91 7.44 -1.18
N LEU A 118 1.68 8.63 -0.60
CA LEU A 118 1.24 8.82 0.78
C LEU A 118 -0.20 9.31 0.83
N VAL A 119 -0.93 8.85 1.84
CA VAL A 119 -2.33 9.21 2.10
C VAL A 119 -2.43 9.80 3.51
N GLU A 120 -2.47 11.12 3.60
CA GLU A 120 -2.62 11.82 4.88
C GLU A 120 -4.09 11.88 5.33
N GLU A 121 -5.01 11.97 4.37
CA GLU A 121 -6.46 12.06 4.59
C GLU A 121 -7.21 11.19 3.58
N VAL A 122 -8.38 10.66 3.99
CA VAL A 122 -9.20 9.85 3.09
C VAL A 122 -9.71 10.71 1.93
N GLY A 123 -9.42 10.28 0.71
CA GLY A 123 -9.77 11.02 -0.51
C GLY A 123 -8.66 11.93 -1.04
N ALA A 124 -7.53 12.06 -0.33
CA ALA A 124 -6.37 12.83 -0.75
C ALA A 124 -5.10 11.97 -0.75
N CYS A 125 -4.25 12.14 -1.76
CA CYS A 125 -2.96 11.47 -1.82
C CYS A 125 -1.89 12.36 -2.47
N VAL A 126 -0.63 12.10 -2.13
CA VAL A 126 0.52 12.84 -2.64
C VAL A 126 1.63 11.87 -3.02
N GLU A 127 2.25 12.13 -4.17
CA GLU A 127 3.49 11.44 -4.56
C GLU A 127 4.68 12.12 -3.86
N ARG A 128 5.51 11.32 -3.17
CA ARG A 128 6.76 11.80 -2.58
C ARG A 128 7.89 10.85 -2.93
N ALA A 129 9.05 11.43 -3.23
CA ALA A 129 10.30 10.70 -3.25
C ALA A 129 10.73 10.45 -1.79
N LEU A 130 10.88 9.19 -1.42
CA LEU A 130 11.32 8.76 -0.08
C LEU A 130 12.61 7.94 -0.22
N THR A 131 13.57 8.21 0.65
CA THR A 131 14.77 7.38 0.77
C THR A 131 14.42 5.99 1.29
N LEU A 132 15.30 5.01 1.05
CA LEU A 132 15.14 3.67 1.62
C LEU A 132 15.09 3.71 3.15
N GLU A 133 15.86 4.58 3.80
CA GLU A 133 15.85 4.74 5.26
C GLU A 133 14.51 5.31 5.78
N GLU A 134 13.90 6.26 5.07
CA GLU A 134 12.55 6.75 5.41
C GLU A 134 11.49 5.66 5.25
N LEU A 135 11.56 4.88 4.16
CA LEU A 135 10.65 3.74 3.93
C LEU A 135 10.81 2.67 5.01
N LYS A 136 12.05 2.34 5.36
CA LYS A 136 12.40 1.41 6.44
C LYS A 136 11.86 1.87 7.78
N SER A 137 12.10 3.14 8.13
CA SER A 137 11.60 3.75 9.37
C SER A 137 10.08 3.68 9.43
N ARG A 138 9.38 3.98 8.34
CA ARG A 138 7.92 3.86 8.26
C ARG A 138 7.45 2.43 8.44
N TYR A 139 8.11 1.48 7.79
CA TYR A 139 7.80 0.06 7.91
C TYR A 139 7.98 -0.44 9.35
N GLN A 140 9.12 -0.16 9.97
CA GLN A 140 9.43 -0.55 11.35
C GLN A 140 8.52 0.14 12.35
N ASN A 141 8.20 1.43 12.18
CA ASN A 141 7.23 2.11 13.05
C ASN A 141 5.81 1.53 12.94
N CYS A 142 5.51 0.85 11.83
CA CYS A 142 4.22 0.22 11.59
C CYS A 142 4.17 -1.23 12.09
N PHE A 143 5.23 -2.02 11.90
CA PHE A 143 5.25 -3.46 12.12
C PHE A 143 6.33 -3.97 13.10
N GLY A 144 7.26 -3.12 13.53
CA GLY A 144 8.36 -3.48 14.42
C GLY A 144 7.88 -3.99 15.77
N GLU A 145 8.72 -4.83 16.39
CA GLU A 145 8.44 -5.52 17.66
C GLU A 145 8.02 -4.54 18.77
N GLY A 146 6.88 -4.81 19.42
CA GLY A 146 6.41 -4.06 20.59
C GLY A 146 5.03 -3.41 20.51
N LYS A 147 4.21 -3.70 19.48
CA LYS A 147 2.79 -3.32 19.45
C LYS A 147 1.90 -4.49 19.04
N ALA A 148 1.86 -5.51 19.89
CA ALA A 148 0.78 -6.49 19.96
C ALA A 148 -0.07 -6.19 21.19
#